data_AF-V5F0S6-F1
#
_entry.id   AF-V5F0S6-F1
#
_cell.length_a   1.000
_cell.length_b   1.000
_cell.length_c   1.000
_cell.angle_alpha   90.00
_cell.angle_beta   90.00
_cell.angle_gamma   90.00
#
_symmetry.space_group_name_H-M   'P 1'
#
loop_
_entity.id
_entity.type
_entity.pdbx_description
1 polymer ?
#
loop_
_entity_poly.entity_id
_entity_poly.type
_entity_poly.pdbx_seq_one_letter_code
_entity_poly.pdbx_strand_id
1 'polypeptide(L)'
;MQAYMEVKSENALKTLDALYIAESQMEYYQRRANNVSGATGLIPFASMADSTYCLSSTLTSGSIYTLTCDASNLSLSGALRTIDVTVSWADRRGVSQAVSLKTAVSKYSEFD
;
A
#
# COMPACT_ATOMS: atom_id res chain seq x y z
N MET A 1 6.10 33.11 -10.90
CA MET A 1 5.83 32.49 -9.58
C MET A 1 4.48 31.76 -9.49
N GLN A 2 3.47 32.07 -10.33
CA GLN A 2 2.14 31.41 -10.27
C GLN A 2 2.16 29.89 -10.59
N ALA A 3 2.94 29.45 -11.58
CA ALA A 3 3.00 28.03 -11.99
C ALA A 3 3.61 27.06 -10.96
N TYR A 4 4.18 27.57 -9.86
CA TYR A 4 4.70 26.73 -8.76
C TYR A 4 3.63 26.41 -7.71
N MET A 5 2.76 27.38 -7.40
CA MET A 5 1.63 27.19 -6.48
C MET A 5 0.64 26.18 -7.04
N GLU A 6 0.39 26.25 -8.35
CA GLU A 6 -0.54 25.36 -9.06
C GLU A 6 -0.05 23.89 -9.11
N VAL A 7 1.26 23.66 -9.34
CA VAL A 7 1.85 22.30 -9.24
C VAL A 7 1.68 21.77 -7.81
N LYS A 8 1.90 22.61 -6.81
CA LYS A 8 1.83 22.20 -5.41
C LYS A 8 0.39 21.83 -5.03
N SER A 9 -0.61 22.59 -5.48
CA SER A 9 -2.02 22.26 -5.25
C SER A 9 -2.46 21.00 -5.99
N GLU A 10 -2.03 20.82 -7.24
CA GLU A 10 -2.29 19.58 -7.98
C GLU A 10 -1.64 18.37 -7.30
N ASN A 11 -0.39 18.51 -6.86
CA ASN A 11 0.31 17.43 -6.17
C ASN A 11 -0.36 17.08 -4.84
N ALA A 12 -0.91 18.07 -4.12
CA ALA A 12 -1.68 17.82 -2.90
C ALA A 12 -2.94 16.99 -3.18
N LEU A 13 -3.68 17.29 -4.25
CA LEU A 13 -4.84 16.49 -4.66
C LEU A 13 -4.41 15.05 -5.03
N LYS A 14 -3.35 14.90 -5.84
CA LYS A 14 -2.83 13.57 -6.20
C LYS A 14 -2.33 12.78 -4.99
N THR A 15 -1.78 13.46 -3.99
CA THR A 15 -1.35 12.84 -2.74
C THR A 15 -2.53 12.26 -1.98
N LEU A 16 -3.68 12.95 -1.96
CA LEU A 16 -4.90 12.43 -1.32
C LEU A 16 -5.42 11.18 -2.05
N ASP A 17 -5.46 11.19 -3.38
CA ASP A 17 -5.85 10.01 -4.17
C ASP A 17 -4.87 8.85 -3.94
N ALA A 18 -3.55 9.13 -3.92
CA ALA A 18 -2.53 8.12 -3.66
C ALA A 18 -2.64 7.52 -2.24
N LEU A 19 -2.91 8.37 -1.24
CA LEU A 19 -3.15 7.93 0.13
C LEU A 19 -4.39 7.04 0.21
N TYR A 20 -5.49 7.43 -0.44
CA TYR A 20 -6.70 6.62 -0.47
C TYR A 20 -6.47 5.22 -1.07
N ILE A 21 -5.72 5.14 -2.19
CA ILE A 21 -5.33 3.86 -2.79
C ILE A 21 -4.48 3.04 -1.81
N ALA A 22 -3.48 3.66 -1.19
CA ALA A 22 -2.59 2.98 -0.25
C ALA A 22 -3.36 2.48 1.00
N GLU A 23 -4.29 3.27 1.53
CA GLU A 23 -5.17 2.89 2.64
C GLU A 23 -6.08 1.72 2.26
N SER A 24 -6.68 1.74 1.08
CA SER A 24 -7.53 0.65 0.60
C SER A 24 -6.76 -0.68 0.52
N GLN A 25 -5.49 -0.63 0.10
CA GLN A 25 -4.60 -1.79 0.08
C GLN A 25 -4.23 -2.25 1.50
N MET A 26 -3.96 -1.33 2.42
CA MET A 26 -3.70 -1.70 3.81
C MET A 26 -4.92 -2.32 4.48
N GLU A 27 -6.12 -1.81 4.23
CA GLU A 27 -7.37 -2.39 4.71
C GLU A 27 -7.57 -3.81 4.14
N TYR A 28 -7.25 -4.01 2.86
CA TYR A 28 -7.27 -5.34 2.24
C TYR A 28 -6.34 -6.32 2.96
N TYR A 29 -5.11 -5.91 3.26
CA TYR A 29 -4.17 -6.72 4.02
C TYR A 29 -4.66 -6.98 5.44
N GLN A 30 -5.15 -5.97 6.17
CA GLN A 30 -5.61 -6.13 7.54
C GLN A 30 -6.84 -7.03 7.66
N ARG A 31 -7.81 -6.93 6.74
CA ARG A 31 -9.02 -7.76 6.76
C ARG A 31 -8.78 -9.21 6.38
N ARG A 32 -7.82 -9.46 5.48
CA ARG A 32 -7.59 -10.79 4.92
C ARG A 32 -6.37 -11.50 5.48
N ALA A 33 -5.45 -10.79 6.15
CA ALA A 33 -4.33 -11.41 6.84
C ALA A 33 -4.88 -12.31 7.95
N ASN A 34 -4.78 -13.62 7.74
CA ASN A 34 -5.21 -14.61 8.71
C ASN A 34 -4.10 -15.66 8.90
N ASN A 35 -3.95 -16.08 10.16
CA ASN A 35 -3.04 -17.13 10.58
C ASN A 35 -3.65 -18.54 10.36
N VAL A 36 -4.98 -18.66 10.29
CA VAL A 36 -5.68 -19.94 10.12
C VAL A 36 -5.86 -20.25 8.63
N SER A 37 -4.93 -21.03 8.12
CA SER A 37 -4.90 -21.56 6.75
C SER A 37 -6.14 -22.42 6.47
N GLY A 38 -7.04 -21.98 5.58
CA GLY A 38 -8.10 -22.85 5.06
C GLY A 38 -9.32 -22.18 4.43
N ALA A 39 -9.56 -20.89 4.67
CA ALA A 39 -10.72 -20.21 4.07
C ALA A 39 -10.34 -19.50 2.75
N THR A 40 -11.11 -19.81 1.70
CA THR A 40 -10.99 -19.22 0.36
C THR A 40 -11.10 -17.69 0.44
N GLY A 41 -10.08 -16.97 -0.01
CA GLY A 41 -10.07 -15.49 -0.04
C GLY A 41 -9.35 -14.80 1.13
N LEU A 42 -8.68 -15.57 2.00
CA LEU A 42 -7.75 -15.06 3.01
C LEU A 42 -6.30 -15.07 2.49
N ILE A 43 -5.46 -14.20 3.06
CA ILE A 43 -4.04 -14.11 2.77
C ILE A 43 -3.30 -14.88 3.87
N PRO A 44 -2.65 -16.01 3.55
CA PRO A 44 -1.81 -16.71 4.49
C PRO A 44 -0.68 -15.79 4.96
N PHE A 45 -0.43 -15.74 6.27
CA PHE A 45 0.68 -14.94 6.81
C PHE A 45 2.02 -15.25 6.12
N ALA A 46 2.26 -16.51 5.73
CA ALA A 46 3.49 -16.91 5.04
C ALA A 46 3.65 -16.30 3.64
N SER A 47 2.56 -16.13 2.90
CA SER A 47 2.54 -15.67 1.51
C SER A 47 2.12 -14.21 1.35
N MET A 48 1.96 -13.44 2.43
CA MET A 48 1.67 -12.01 2.36
C MET A 48 2.67 -11.19 1.52
N ALA A 49 3.92 -11.67 1.41
CA ALA A 49 4.98 -11.06 0.60
C ALA A 49 4.82 -11.30 -0.92
N ASP A 50 3.87 -12.15 -1.32
CA ASP A 50 3.62 -12.43 -2.73
C ASP A 50 2.93 -11.23 -3.39
N SER A 51 3.48 -10.81 -4.53
CA SER A 51 2.93 -9.77 -5.40
C SER A 51 1.47 -10.03 -5.81
N THR A 52 1.02 -11.29 -5.76
CA THR A 52 -0.37 -11.68 -6.06
C THR A 52 -1.40 -11.02 -5.13
N TYR A 53 -0.99 -10.64 -3.91
CA TYR A 53 -1.88 -9.99 -2.93
C TYR A 53 -1.79 -8.46 -2.94
N CYS A 54 -0.87 -7.90 -3.72
CA CYS A 54 -0.85 -6.48 -4.01
C CYS A 54 -1.84 -6.20 -5.15
N LEU A 55 -2.74 -5.24 -4.96
CA LEU A 55 -3.63 -4.80 -6.01
C LEU A 55 -2.81 -4.20 -7.17
N SER A 56 -3.33 -4.31 -8.38
CA SER A 56 -2.68 -3.73 -9.55
C SER A 56 -2.71 -2.20 -9.52
N SER A 57 -1.78 -1.60 -10.26
CA SER A 57 -1.78 -0.16 -10.57
C SER A 57 -3.18 0.31 -10.99
N THR A 58 -3.67 1.37 -10.35
CA THR A 58 -5.02 1.87 -10.55
C THR A 58 -4.98 3.23 -11.25
N LEU A 59 -5.89 3.41 -12.20
CA LEU A 59 -6.15 4.70 -12.83
C LEU A 59 -7.18 5.46 -12.00
N THR A 60 -6.76 6.57 -11.39
CA THR A 60 -7.65 7.47 -10.64
C THR A 60 -7.52 8.87 -11.23
N SER A 61 -8.65 9.52 -11.52
CA SER A 61 -8.67 10.92 -11.99
C SER A 61 -7.76 11.22 -13.20
N GLY A 62 -7.60 10.27 -14.12
CA GLY A 62 -6.78 10.42 -15.34
C GLY A 62 -5.26 10.40 -15.13
N SER A 63 -4.79 10.12 -13.91
CA SER A 63 -3.37 9.86 -13.61
C SER A 63 -3.12 8.37 -13.39
N ILE A 64 -1.99 7.88 -13.89
CA ILE A 64 -1.52 6.51 -13.63
C ILE A 64 -0.82 6.50 -12.28
N TYR A 65 -1.38 5.77 -11.31
CA TYR A 65 -0.74 5.48 -10.04
C TYR A 65 -0.17 4.06 -10.07
N THR A 66 1.12 3.94 -9.78
CA THR A 66 1.79 2.66 -9.63
C THR A 66 1.79 2.29 -8.15
N LEU A 67 1.10 1.21 -7.82
CA LEU A 67 1.07 0.63 -6.48
C LEU A 67 2.14 -0.46 -6.39
N THR A 68 2.90 -0.45 -5.31
CA THR A 68 3.90 -1.45 -4.97
C THR A 68 3.72 -1.84 -3.52
N CYS A 69 3.74 -3.13 -3.23
CA CYS A 69 3.58 -3.65 -1.88
C CYS A 69 4.78 -4.55 -1.56
N ASP A 70 5.42 -4.31 -0.42
CA ASP A 70 6.49 -5.14 0.12
C ASP A 70 6.07 -5.59 1.52
N ALA A 71 5.84 -6.89 1.72
CA ALA A 71 5.54 -7.45 3.04
C ALA A 71 6.73 -8.25 3.59
N SER A 72 7.78 -7.54 3.99
CA SER A 72 9.00 -8.11 4.56
C SER A 72 8.79 -8.68 5.98
N ASN A 73 9.54 -9.74 6.29
CA ASN A 73 9.58 -10.31 7.64
C ASN A 73 10.50 -9.48 8.53
N LEU A 74 9.99 -8.97 9.66
CA LEU A 74 10.85 -8.51 10.75
C LEU A 74 11.20 -9.72 11.62
N SER A 75 12.49 -10.01 11.73
CA SER A 75 13.05 -11.24 12.32
C SER A 75 12.96 -11.31 13.86
N LEU A 76 11.96 -10.69 14.50
CA LEU A 76 11.81 -10.76 15.96
C LEU A 76 11.29 -12.14 16.44
N SER A 77 10.58 -12.89 15.59
CA SER A 77 10.23 -14.31 15.83
C SER A 77 9.57 -15.02 14.64
N GLY A 78 9.54 -14.39 13.45
CA GLY A 78 8.70 -14.85 12.34
C GLY A 78 7.20 -14.66 12.58
N ALA A 79 6.82 -13.99 13.67
CA ALA A 79 5.45 -13.67 14.03
C ALA A 79 5.08 -12.20 13.78
N LEU A 80 5.95 -11.41 13.16
CA LEU A 80 5.68 -10.02 12.80
C LEU A 80 6.12 -9.77 11.37
N ARG A 81 5.21 -9.22 10.56
CA ARG A 81 5.48 -8.79 9.20
C ARG A 81 5.23 -7.31 9.08
N THR A 82 6.12 -6.62 8.37
CA THR A 82 5.94 -5.22 8.03
C THR A 82 5.49 -5.14 6.59
N ILE A 83 4.36 -4.50 6.37
CA ILE A 83 3.82 -4.21 5.05
C ILE A 83 4.15 -2.76 4.75
N ASP A 84 4.86 -2.55 3.65
CA ASP A 84 5.17 -1.26 3.06
C ASP A 84 4.38 -1.15 1.77
N VAL A 85 3.42 -0.22 1.73
CA VAL A 85 2.59 0.05 0.57
C VAL A 85 3.02 1.40 0.01
N THR A 86 3.64 1.39 -1.16
CA THR A 86 4.11 2.60 -1.83
C THR A 86 3.31 2.85 -3.11
N VAL A 87 2.75 4.06 -3.21
CA VAL A 87 2.04 4.55 -4.39
C VAL A 87 2.86 5.67 -5.02
N SER A 88 3.21 5.53 -6.29
CA SER A 88 3.96 6.53 -7.05
C SER A 88 3.20 7.05 -8.27
N TRP A 89 3.40 8.33 -8.60
CA TRP A 89 2.84 8.98 -9.78
C TRP A 89 3.82 9.99 -10.38
N ALA A 90 3.66 10.30 -11.66
CA ALA A 90 4.38 11.39 -12.30
C ALA A 90 3.64 12.72 -12.16
N ASP A 91 4.35 13.78 -11.79
CA ASP A 91 3.85 15.15 -11.83
C ASP A 91 3.80 15.69 -13.28
N ARG A 92 3.21 16.87 -13.48
CA ARG A 92 3.12 17.52 -14.80
C ARG A 92 4.47 17.96 -15.38
N ARG A 93 5.54 17.92 -14.58
CA ARG A 93 6.91 18.27 -14.94
C ARG A 93 7.79 17.03 -15.17
N GLY A 94 7.21 15.83 -15.09
CA GLY A 94 7.92 14.56 -15.25
C GLY A 94 8.68 14.10 -14.00
N VAL A 95 8.49 14.74 -12.85
CA VAL A 95 9.07 14.32 -11.57
C VAL A 95 8.20 13.25 -10.94
N SER A 96 8.79 12.11 -10.63
CA SER A 96 8.11 11.05 -9.89
C SER A 96 7.93 11.45 -8.43
N GLN A 97 6.71 11.38 -7.95
CA GLN A 97 6.31 11.57 -6.56
C GLN A 97 5.83 10.23 -6.01
N ALA A 98 6.06 9.98 -4.73
CA ALA A 98 5.63 8.75 -4.09
C ALA A 98 5.20 8.99 -2.65
N VAL A 99 4.25 8.18 -2.21
CA VAL A 99 3.76 8.12 -0.83
C VAL A 99 3.84 6.67 -0.37
N SER A 100 4.44 6.45 0.78
CA SER A 100 4.58 5.13 1.40
C SER A 100 3.84 5.08 2.73
N LEU A 101 3.02 4.06 2.92
CA LEU A 101 2.39 3.73 4.20
C LEU A 101 2.99 2.43 4.72
N LYS A 102 3.45 2.46 5.97
CA LYS A 102 4.05 1.30 6.63
C LYS A 102 3.18 0.85 7.78
N THR A 103 2.88 -0.44 7.84
CA THR A 103 2.14 -1.06 8.93
C THR A 103 2.79 -2.37 9.33
N ALA A 104 2.58 -2.79 10.58
CA ALA A 104 3.07 -4.06 11.09
C ALA A 104 1.89 -4.94 11.46
N VAL A 105 1.87 -6.17 10.92
CA VAL A 105 0.85 -7.18 11.21
C VAL A 105 1.53 -8.31 11.97
N SER A 106 1.03 -8.61 13.16
CA SER A 106 1.49 -9.73 13.96
C SER A 106 0.66 -10.98 13.69
N LYS A 107 1.30 -12.15 13.73
CA LYS A 107 0.66 -13.47 13.64
C LYS A 107 -0.29 -13.75 14.80
N TYR A 108 -0.02 -13.11 15.95
CA TYR A 108 -0.74 -13.27 17.21
C TYR A 108 -1.64 -12.06 17.54
N SER A 109 -2.00 -11.26 16.53
CA SER A 109 -2.88 -10.09 16.72
C SER A 109 -4.17 -10.51 17.43
N GLU A 110 -4.55 -9.76 18.46
CA GLU A 110 -5.43 -10.07 19.62
C GLU A 110 -6.91 -10.43 19.32
N PHE A 111 -7.23 -11.08 18.21
CA PHE A 111 -8.56 -11.61 17.88
C PHE A 111 -8.56 -13.15 17.76
N ASP A 112 -7.91 -13.82 18.71
CA ASP A 112 -8.22 -15.21 19.07
C ASP A 112 -9.11 -15.20 20.33
#